data_AF-A0A1I0KD04-F1
#
_entry.id   AF-A0A1I0KD04-F1
#
_cell.length_a   1.000
_cell.length_b   1.000
_cell.length_c   1.000
_cell.angle_alpha   90.00
_cell.angle_beta   90.00
_cell.angle_gamma   90.00
#
_symmetry.space_group_name_H-M   'P 1'
#
loop_
_entity.id
_entity.type
_entity.pdbx_description
1 polymer ?
#
loop_
_entity_poly.entity_id
_entity_poly.type
_entity_poly.pdbx_seq_one_letter_code
_entity_poly.pdbx_strand_id
1 'polypeptide(L)' 'MNKKASMLLRVEQTKEGKIKLSKVVEYASGARVMVPIIRDGSIKWFDDSKLIKTESHKKGEE' A
#
# COMPACT_ATOMS: atom_id res chain seq x y z
N MET A 1 -5.74 27.42 -7.88
CA MET A 1 -5.49 26.15 -8.60
C MET A 1 -6.13 25.01 -7.81
N ASN A 2 -7.27 24.48 -8.26
CA ASN A 2 -8.01 23.45 -7.52
C ASN A 2 -7.27 22.11 -7.64
N LYS A 3 -6.66 21.65 -6.54
CA LYS A 3 -6.04 20.32 -6.48
C LYS A 3 -7.14 19.26 -6.49
N LYS A 4 -7.48 18.74 -7.68
CA LYS A 4 -8.40 17.60 -7.83
C LYS A 4 -7.60 16.32 -7.67
N ALA A 5 -7.85 15.58 -6.60
CA ALA A 5 -7.45 14.18 -6.52
C ALA A 5 -8.58 13.33 -7.14
N SER A 6 -8.22 12.37 -7.99
CA SER A 6 -9.17 11.39 -8.53
C SER A 6 -8.85 10.01 -7.97
N MET A 7 -9.90 9.22 -7.74
CA MET A 7 -9.78 7.84 -7.28
C MET A 7 -10.51 6.93 -8.25
N LEU A 8 -9.81 5.92 -8.75
CA LEU A 8 -10.34 4.95 -9.70
C LEU A 8 -10.24 3.53 -9.11
N LEU A 9 -11.19 2.67 -9.47
CA LEU A 9 -11.09 1.23 -9.21
C LEU A 9 -10.60 0.55 -10.49
N ARG A 10 -9.53 -0.23 -10.37
CA ARG A 10 -9.00 -1.07 -11.45
C ARG A 10 -9.27 -2.54 -11.16
N VAL A 11 -9.78 -3.24 -12.16
CA VAL A 11 -9.99 -4.69 -12.17
C VAL A 11 -9.09 -5.27 -13.24
N GLU A 12 -8.28 -6.28 -12.90
CA GLU A 12 -7.40 -6.96 -13.85
C GLU A 12 -7.53 -8.48 -13.68
N GLN A 13 -7.69 -9.20 -14.78
CA GLN A 13 -7.59 -10.66 -14.80
C GLN A 13 -6.13 -11.06 -15.04
N THR A 14 -5.58 -11.89 -14.16
CA THR A 14 -4.21 -12.39 -14.31
C THR A 14 -4.15 -13.51 -15.34
N LYS A 15 -2.93 -13.84 -15.80
CA LYS A 15 -2.67 -14.98 -16.69
C LYS A 15 -3.16 -16.32 -16.11
N GLU A 16 -3.27 -16.42 -14.78
CA GLU A 16 -3.77 -17.59 -14.05
C GLU A 16 -5.31 -17.58 -13.90
N GLY A 17 -6.00 -16.61 -14.49
CA GLY A 17 -7.45 -16.46 -14.40
C GLY A 17 -7.96 -15.85 -13.09
N LYS A 18 -7.08 -15.36 -12.21
CA LYS A 18 -7.48 -14.72 -10.94
C LYS A 18 -7.84 -13.25 -11.18
N ILE A 19 -8.78 -12.72 -10.40
CA ILE A 19 -9.11 -11.29 -10.43
C ILE A 19 -8.27 -10.55 -9.38
N LYS A 20 -7.60 -9.48 -9.81
CA LYS A 20 -6.94 -8.50 -8.96
C LYS A 20 -7.72 -7.19 -8.96
N LEU A 21 -8.00 -6.69 -7.76
CA LEU A 21 -8.64 -5.40 -7.53
C LEU A 21 -7.60 -4.42 -6.99
N SER A 22 -7.63 -3.17 -7.46
CA SER A 22 -6.75 -2.13 -6.95
C SER A 22 -7.42 -0.77 -7.00
N LYS A 23 -7.19 0.06 -5.97
CA LYS A 23 -7.48 1.50 -6.05
C LYS A 23 -6.32 2.20 -6.71
N VAL A 24 -6.58 3.09 -7.64
CA VAL A 24 -5.58 3.94 -8.28
C VAL A 24 -5.76 5.35 -7.76
N VAL A 25 -4.70 5.90 -7.19
CA VAL A 25 -4.62 7.30 -6.76
C VAL A 25 -3.73 8.03 -7.76
N GLU A 26 -4.29 9.05 -8.41
CA GLU A 26 -3.54 9.94 -9.28
C GLU A 26 -3.28 11.27 -8.56
N TYR A 27 -2.00 11.60 -8.41
CA TYR A 27 -1.57 12.86 -7.83
C TYR A 27 -1.63 13.97 -8.87
N ALA A 28 -1.69 15.22 -8.41
CA ALA A 28 -1.65 16.39 -9.29
C ALA A 28 -0.36 16.48 -10.15
N SER A 29 0.72 15.81 -9.74
CA SER A 29 1.95 15.66 -10.54
C SER A 29 1.81 14.71 -11.73
N GLY A 30 0.70 13.98 -11.85
CA GLY A 30 0.50 12.88 -12.81
C GLY A 30 1.05 11.53 -12.33
N ALA A 31 1.74 11.50 -11.18
CA ALA A 31 2.18 10.24 -10.59
C ALA A 31 0.97 9.38 -10.19
N ARG A 32 1.05 8.07 -10.43
CA ARG A 32 -0.01 7.10 -10.11
C ARG A 32 0.49 6.05 -9.14
N VAL A 33 -0.29 5.81 -8.10
CA VAL A 33 -0.04 4.73 -7.12
C VAL A 33 -1.21 3.76 -7.16
N MET A 34 -0.89 2.48 -7.26
CA MET A 34 -1.87 1.39 -7.18
C MET A 34 -1.82 0.77 -5.79
N VAL A 35 -2.97 0.74 -5.11
CA VAL A 35 -3.13 0.15 -3.79
C VAL A 35 -3.95 -1.14 -3.97
N PRO A 36 -3.38 -2.32 -3.69
CA PRO A 36 -4.07 -3.59 -3.87
C PRO A 36 -5.19 -3.76 -2.86
N ILE A 37 -6.36 -4.20 -3.34
CA ILE A 37 -7.50 -4.61 -2.51
C ILE A 37 -7.44 -6.14 -2.43
N ILE A 38 -7.31 -6.69 -1.23
CA ILE A 38 -7.30 -8.14 -1.03
C ILE A 38 -8.74 -8.69 -1.01
N ARG A 39 -8.90 -10.02 -1.00
CA ARG A 39 -10.18 -10.70 -1.27
C ARG A 39 -11.33 -10.27 -0.35
N ASP A 40 -11.04 -9.87 0.88
CA ASP A 40 -12.02 -9.40 1.87
C ASP A 40 -12.33 -7.89 1.78
N GLY A 41 -11.75 -7.18 0.81
CA GLY A 41 -11.91 -5.74 0.64
C GLY A 41 -10.93 -4.88 1.43
N SER A 42 -10.08 -5.48 2.27
CA SER A 42 -9.05 -4.76 3.02
C SER A 42 -7.80 -4.46 2.18
N ILE A 43 -6.93 -3.61 2.71
CA ILE A 43 -5.63 -3.28 2.13
C ILE A 43 -4.57 -3.78 3.10
N LYS A 44 -3.70 -4.68 2.65
CA LYS A 44 -2.55 -5.12 3.44
C LYS A 44 -1.41 -4.14 3.23
N TRP A 45 -1.15 -3.30 4.23
CA TRP A 45 0.02 -2.41 4.25
C TRP A 45 1.09 -2.99 5.18
N PHE A 46 2.35 -2.75 4.87
CA PHE A 46 3.45 -2.99 5.79
C PHE A 46 3.45 -1.98 6.95
N ASP A 47 3.54 -2.44 8.18
CA ASP A 47 3.60 -1.54 9.33
C ASP A 47 5.04 -1.01 9.52
N ASP A 48 5.27 0.26 9.19
CA ASP A 48 6.58 0.90 9.25
C ASP A 48 7.18 0.92 10.67
N SER A 49 6.35 0.80 11.72
CA SER A 49 6.86 0.66 13.09
C SER A 49 7.73 -0.58 13.27
N LYS A 50 7.55 -1.60 12.41
CA LYS A 50 8.35 -2.83 12.41
C LYS A 50 9.72 -2.67 11.74
N LEU A 51 9.98 -1.57 11.04
CA LEU A 51 11.31 -1.26 10.50
C LEU A 51 12.24 -0.68 11.55
N ILE A 52 11.68 -0.11 12.63
CA ILE A 52 12.46 0.43 13.73
C ILE A 52 12.96 -0.76 14.56
N LYS A 53 14.20 -1.20 14.31
CA LYS A 53 14.90 -2.08 15.24
C LYS A 53 15.13 -1.30 16.52
N THR A 54 14.35 -1.55 17.55
CA THR A 54 14.68 -1.10 18.89
C THR A 54 15.98 -1.82 19.28
N GLU A 55 17.10 -1.10 19.34
CA GLU A 55 18.33 -1.61 19.92
C GLU A 55 18.18 -1.74 21.45
N SER A 56 17.29 -2.64 21.89
CA SER A 56 17.14 -3.01 23.29
C SER A 56 17.89 -4.31 23.54
N HIS A 57 19.21 -4.31 23.32
CA HIS A 57 20.13 -5.30 23.88
C HIS A 57 21.52 -4.68 24.02
N LYS A 58 21.77 -4.09 25.20
CA LYS A 58 23.04 -4.13 25.95
C LYS A 58 22.94 -3.19 27.16
N LYS A 59 22.34 -3.68 28.25
CA LYS A 59 22.64 -3.21 29.61
C LYS A 59 22.29 -4.33 30.57
N GLY A 60 23.32 -4.90 31.19
CA GLY A 60 23.16 -5.80 32.33
C GLY A 60 24.06 -7.03 32.35
N GLU A 61 25.37 -6.87 32.18
CA GLU A 61 26.37 -7.77 32.80
C GLU A 61 27.58 -6.90 33.15
N GLU A 62 27.59 -6.35 34.36
CA GLU A 62 28.79 -5.96 35.11
C GLU A 62 28.49 -6.02 36.61
#